data_AF-A0A5N5NJI7-F1
#
_entry.id   AF-A0A5N5NJI7-F1
#
_cell.length_a   1.000
_cell.length_b   1.000
_cell.length_c   1.000
_cell.angle_alpha   90.00
_cell.angle_beta   90.00
_cell.angle_gamma   90.00
#
_symmetry.space_group_name_H-M   'P 1'
#
loop_
_entity.id
_entity.type
_entity.pdbx_description
1 polymer ?
#
loop_
_entity_poly.entity_id
_entity_poly.type
_entity_poly.pdbx_seq_one_letter_code
_entity_poly.pdbx_strand_id
1 'polypeptide(L)'
;MLSRLVLVSGSALKNTGSFGPCVVQASRSLHSSPQSLAPVPPLPEKGGKVRHGIFPEELFTLLYPKTGVTGPYMLGTGLLLYLLSKEIYVINHETIAAASIGAVIIYGVKKFGPQVAAFADKLNEEKVAKIQEVKDQAMSSLAGAVEQEKKEQWRVEGRQMLFDAKRNNVAMLLETNYRERLHMVTNEVKKRLDYQVALQNLQRRMEQEHMVNWVEQNVIKSITPQQEKESIAKCISDLKVGTIQTFSGA
;
A
#
# COMPACT_ATOMS: atom_id res chain seq x y z
N MET A 1 -3.74 -23.93 27.56
CA MET A 1 -2.82 -24.31 28.65
C MET A 1 -1.46 -24.56 28.03
N LEU A 2 -0.55 -23.57 28.20
CA LEU A 2 0.93 -23.66 28.22
C LEU A 2 1.67 -24.16 26.95
N SER A 3 2.68 -23.50 26.37
CA SER A 3 3.36 -22.23 26.66
C SER A 3 4.19 -21.81 25.43
N ARG A 4 4.14 -20.52 25.09
CA ARG A 4 5.13 -19.82 24.26
C ARG A 4 6.40 -19.62 25.09
N LEU A 5 7.58 -19.77 24.49
CA LEU A 5 8.82 -19.21 25.02
C LEU A 5 9.47 -18.34 23.94
N VAL A 6 9.14 -17.05 24.04
CA VAL A 6 9.93 -15.94 23.53
C VAL A 6 11.06 -15.74 24.52
N LEU A 7 12.32 -15.73 24.04
CA LEU A 7 13.46 -15.25 24.80
C LEU A 7 14.17 -14.16 23.97
N VAL A 8 13.74 -12.93 24.20
CA VAL A 8 14.59 -11.75 24.06
C VAL A 8 14.92 -11.30 25.48
N SER A 9 16.21 -11.29 25.81
CA SER A 9 16.79 -10.29 26.72
C SER A 9 18.30 -10.33 26.57
N GLY A 10 18.88 -9.15 26.37
CA GLY A 10 20.30 -8.95 26.18
C GLY A 10 21.08 -8.85 27.48
N SER A 11 22.39 -8.75 27.33
CA SER A 11 23.23 -7.95 28.22
C SER A 11 24.57 -7.74 27.53
N ALA A 12 24.92 -6.46 27.36
CA ALA A 12 26.25 -6.03 27.02
C ALA A 12 27.23 -6.44 28.12
N LEU A 13 28.39 -6.96 27.74
CA LEU A 13 29.57 -6.98 28.62
C LEU A 13 30.80 -6.58 27.80
N LYS A 14 31.15 -5.30 27.90
CA LYS A 14 32.53 -4.85 27.69
C LYS A 14 33.36 -5.44 28.83
N ASN A 15 34.44 -6.18 28.53
CA ASN A 15 35.64 -6.06 29.34
C ASN A 15 36.92 -6.42 28.57
N THR A 16 37.84 -5.47 28.64
CA THR A 16 39.30 -5.56 28.56
C THR A 16 39.91 -6.75 29.32
N GLY A 17 40.94 -7.38 28.75
CA GLY A 17 41.84 -8.27 29.52
C GLY A 17 42.62 -9.31 28.71
N SER A 18 43.89 -8.99 28.44
CA SER A 18 45.10 -9.86 28.44
C SER A 18 45.09 -11.28 27.84
N PHE A 19 45.92 -11.41 26.80
CA PHE A 19 46.63 -12.57 26.24
C PHE A 19 46.75 -13.87 27.07
N GLY A 20 46.48 -14.98 26.38
CA GLY A 20 46.98 -16.34 26.63
C GLY A 20 46.56 -17.27 25.46
N PRO A 21 47.47 -18.04 24.82
CA PRO A 21 47.13 -18.84 23.65
C PRO A 21 46.50 -20.17 24.10
N CYS A 22 45.21 -20.16 24.43
CA CYS A 22 44.45 -21.39 24.52
C CYS A 22 43.88 -21.68 23.13
N VAL A 23 44.38 -22.75 22.49
CA VAL A 23 43.83 -23.29 21.25
C VAL A 23 42.40 -23.73 21.55
N VAL A 24 41.44 -22.83 21.32
CA VAL A 24 40.03 -23.19 21.23
C VAL A 24 39.91 -23.98 19.94
N GLN A 25 39.93 -25.30 20.09
CA GLN A 25 39.53 -26.23 19.07
C GLN A 25 38.04 -25.99 18.83
N ALA A 26 37.75 -24.99 17.99
CA ALA A 26 36.44 -24.77 17.44
C ALA A 26 36.12 -26.04 16.65
N SER A 27 35.35 -26.93 17.26
CA SER A 27 34.63 -27.98 16.55
C SER A 27 33.79 -27.28 15.50
N ARG A 28 34.36 -27.06 14.31
CA ARG A 28 33.58 -26.78 13.11
C ARG A 28 32.66 -27.97 13.03
N SER A 29 31.40 -27.77 13.40
CA SER A 29 30.33 -28.62 12.94
C SER A 29 30.44 -28.58 11.42
N LEU A 30 31.14 -29.57 10.85
CA LEU A 30 31.14 -29.82 9.43
C LEU A 30 29.68 -30.12 9.14
N HIS A 31 28.97 -29.10 8.72
CA HIS A 31 27.65 -29.22 8.16
C HIS A 31 27.86 -30.07 6.93
N SER A 32 27.66 -31.39 7.06
CA SER A 32 27.64 -32.32 5.94
C SER A 32 26.29 -32.12 5.23
N SER A 33 26.04 -30.91 4.72
CA SER A 33 25.12 -30.81 3.60
C SER A 33 25.74 -31.62 2.47
N PRO A 34 24.95 -32.42 1.73
CA PRO A 34 25.46 -33.14 0.60
C PRO A 34 26.13 -32.13 -0.35
N GLN A 35 27.43 -32.31 -0.61
CA GLN A 35 28.24 -31.41 -1.42
C GLN A 35 27.67 -31.18 -2.83
N SER A 36 26.70 -32.00 -3.27
CA SER A 36 25.99 -31.85 -4.54
C SER A 36 25.01 -30.67 -4.60
N LEU A 37 24.66 -30.05 -3.46
CA LEU A 37 23.76 -28.89 -3.40
C LEU A 37 24.51 -27.56 -3.22
N ALA A 38 25.84 -27.58 -3.23
CA ALA A 38 26.62 -26.36 -3.19
C ALA A 38 26.43 -25.56 -4.50
N PRO A 39 26.29 -24.23 -4.45
CA PRO A 39 26.28 -23.40 -5.64
C PRO A 39 27.56 -23.62 -6.45
N VAL A 40 27.41 -24.22 -7.63
CA VAL A 40 28.51 -24.40 -8.58
C VAL A 40 28.74 -23.07 -9.29
N PRO A 41 30.01 -22.65 -9.54
CA PRO A 41 30.25 -21.47 -10.34
C PRO A 41 29.58 -21.58 -11.72
N PRO A 42 29.10 -20.46 -12.29
CA PRO A 42 28.50 -20.48 -13.62
C PRO A 42 29.51 -20.95 -14.67
N LEU A 43 29.02 -21.62 -15.70
CA LEU A 43 29.86 -22.00 -16.84
C LEU A 43 30.36 -20.74 -17.57
N PRO A 44 31.61 -20.74 -18.08
CA PRO A 44 32.09 -19.65 -18.90
C PRO A 44 31.26 -19.55 -20.19
N GLU A 45 30.94 -18.31 -20.61
CA GLU A 45 30.08 -18.07 -21.79
C GLU A 45 30.71 -18.55 -23.11
N LYS A 46 32.04 -18.57 -23.19
CA LYS A 46 32.79 -18.98 -24.38
C LYS A 46 33.80 -20.06 -24.04
N GLY A 47 33.80 -21.12 -24.84
CA GLY A 47 34.84 -22.16 -24.80
C GLY A 47 36.15 -21.70 -25.42
N GLY A 48 37.21 -22.49 -25.21
CA GLY A 48 38.50 -22.28 -25.85
C GLY A 48 38.40 -22.35 -27.38
N LYS A 49 39.14 -21.48 -28.07
CA LYS A 49 39.09 -21.39 -29.53
C LYS A 49 39.87 -22.53 -30.17
N VAL A 50 39.28 -23.15 -31.20
CA VAL A 50 39.85 -24.29 -31.94
C VAL A 50 39.98 -23.94 -33.41
N ARG A 51 41.14 -24.20 -34.02
CA ARG A 51 41.39 -24.05 -35.45
C ARG A 51 41.23 -25.38 -36.16
N HIS A 52 40.67 -25.36 -37.37
CA HIS A 52 40.43 -26.55 -38.21
C HIS A 52 39.58 -27.65 -37.53
N GLY A 53 38.81 -27.31 -36.49
CA GLY A 53 37.91 -28.22 -35.78
C GLY A 53 38.57 -29.17 -34.78
N ILE A 54 39.87 -29.45 -34.90
CA ILE A 54 40.58 -30.46 -34.09
C ILE A 54 41.70 -29.83 -33.24
N PHE A 55 42.39 -28.81 -33.74
CA PHE A 55 43.59 -28.29 -33.09
C PHE A 55 43.28 -27.06 -32.22
N PRO A 56 43.47 -27.11 -30.89
CA PRO A 56 43.21 -25.95 -30.01
C PRO A 56 44.19 -24.81 -30.30
N GLU A 57 43.74 -23.57 -30.16
CA GLU A 57 44.57 -22.38 -30.36
C GLU A 57 45.74 -22.31 -29.38
N GLU A 58 45.63 -22.95 -28.21
CA GLU A 58 46.71 -23.06 -27.23
C GLU A 58 48.00 -23.69 -27.80
N LEU A 59 47.88 -24.69 -28.69
CA LEU A 59 49.05 -25.28 -29.36
C LEU A 59 49.72 -24.29 -30.32
N PHE A 60 48.93 -23.44 -30.97
CA PHE A 60 49.46 -22.39 -31.85
C PHE A 60 50.16 -21.32 -31.01
N THR A 61 49.57 -20.90 -29.89
CA THR A 61 50.16 -19.93 -28.97
C THR A 61 51.48 -20.42 -28.37
N LEU A 62 51.57 -21.72 -28.03
CA LEU A 62 52.80 -22.34 -27.51
C LEU A 62 53.95 -22.28 -28.52
N LEU A 63 53.67 -22.55 -29.79
CA LEU A 63 54.68 -22.63 -30.86
C LEU A 63 54.99 -21.27 -31.51
N TYR A 64 54.09 -20.29 -31.37
CA TYR A 64 54.22 -18.94 -31.90
C TYR A 64 55.55 -18.24 -31.57
N PRO A 65 56.04 -18.20 -30.31
CA PRO A 65 57.29 -17.49 -29.98
C PRO A 65 58.55 -18.11 -30.60
N LYS A 66 58.49 -19.35 -31.09
CA LYS A 66 59.64 -20.07 -31.65
C LYS A 66 59.62 -20.16 -33.17
N THR A 67 58.44 -20.28 -33.74
CA THR A 67 58.27 -20.66 -35.16
C THR A 67 57.28 -19.77 -35.91
N GLY A 68 56.74 -18.73 -35.25
CA GLY A 68 55.77 -17.83 -35.81
C GLY A 68 54.42 -18.50 -36.12
N VAL A 69 53.58 -17.81 -36.91
CA VAL A 69 52.25 -18.31 -37.31
C VAL A 69 52.35 -19.56 -38.17
N THR A 70 53.37 -19.66 -39.02
CA THR A 70 53.55 -20.76 -39.98
C THR A 70 54.07 -22.03 -39.33
N GLY A 71 54.70 -21.94 -38.16
CA GLY A 71 55.31 -23.08 -37.47
C GLY A 71 54.40 -24.29 -37.28
N PRO A 72 53.23 -24.15 -36.62
CA PRO A 72 52.29 -25.25 -36.44
C PRO A 72 51.80 -25.85 -37.77
N TYR A 73 51.65 -25.03 -38.81
CA TYR A 73 51.23 -25.50 -40.13
C TYR A 73 52.32 -26.31 -40.82
N MET A 74 53.58 -25.86 -40.74
CA MET A 74 54.75 -26.59 -41.26
C MET A 74 55.02 -27.87 -40.49
N LEU A 75 54.77 -27.88 -39.17
CA LEU A 75 54.81 -29.08 -38.34
C LEU A 75 53.74 -30.08 -38.81
N GLY A 76 52.50 -29.63 -38.99
CA GLY A 76 51.40 -30.48 -39.46
C GLY A 76 51.65 -31.09 -40.84
N THR A 77 52.08 -30.29 -41.82
CA THR A 77 52.42 -30.80 -43.17
C THR A 77 53.66 -31.70 -43.16
N GLY A 78 54.69 -31.34 -42.37
CA GLY A 78 55.90 -32.13 -42.20
C GLY A 78 55.63 -33.49 -41.55
N LEU A 79 54.77 -33.53 -40.52
CA LEU A 79 54.36 -34.77 -39.87
C LEU A 79 53.54 -35.66 -40.80
N LEU A 80 52.64 -35.09 -41.60
CA LEU A 80 51.89 -35.83 -42.61
C LEU A 80 52.81 -36.43 -43.69
N LEU A 81 53.76 -35.65 -44.21
CA LEU A 81 54.74 -36.13 -45.20
C LEU A 81 55.66 -37.21 -44.60
N TYR A 82 56.04 -37.07 -43.34
CA TYR A 82 56.84 -38.07 -42.62
C TYR A 82 56.09 -39.40 -42.47
N LEU A 83 54.82 -39.36 -42.08
CA LEU A 83 53.96 -40.55 -41.94
C LEU A 83 53.81 -41.31 -43.27
N LEU A 84 53.68 -40.58 -44.39
CA LEU A 84 53.61 -41.17 -45.73
C LEU A 84 54.98 -41.71 -46.18
N SER A 85 56.07 -40.96 -45.97
CA SER A 85 57.42 -41.35 -46.40
C SER A 85 57.98 -42.55 -45.62
N LYS A 86 57.54 -42.75 -44.37
CA LYS A 86 57.94 -43.90 -43.54
C LYS A 86 56.93 -45.05 -43.57
N GLU A 87 55.92 -44.97 -44.44
CA GLU A 87 54.84 -45.97 -44.57
C GLU A 87 54.14 -46.30 -43.24
N ILE A 88 54.22 -45.41 -42.25
CA ILE A 88 53.48 -45.55 -40.99
C ILE A 88 51.97 -45.37 -41.28
N TYR A 89 51.64 -44.60 -42.32
CA TYR A 89 50.31 -44.51 -42.88
C TYR A 89 50.30 -45.02 -44.33
N VAL A 90 49.80 -46.24 -44.54
CA VAL A 90 49.71 -46.90 -45.86
C VAL A 90 48.40 -46.52 -46.57
N ILE A 91 48.50 -46.05 -47.81
CA ILE A 91 47.34 -45.67 -48.63
C ILE A 91 46.64 -46.94 -49.16
N ASN A 92 45.66 -47.43 -48.41
CA ASN A 92 44.77 -48.52 -48.80
C ASN A 92 43.42 -48.01 -49.35
N HIS A 93 42.61 -48.90 -49.91
CA HIS A 93 41.24 -48.56 -50.37
C HIS A 93 40.37 -47.94 -49.24
N GLU A 94 40.63 -48.32 -47.99
CA GLU A 94 39.97 -47.77 -46.80
C GLU A 94 40.28 -46.28 -46.57
N THR A 95 41.45 -45.78 -47.00
CA THR A 95 41.80 -44.36 -46.84
C THR A 95 40.97 -43.44 -47.74
N ILE A 96 40.57 -43.94 -48.91
CA ILE A 96 39.66 -43.26 -49.83
C ILE A 96 38.24 -43.23 -49.22
N ALA A 97 37.82 -44.32 -48.57
CA ALA A 97 36.55 -44.37 -47.84
C ALA A 97 36.56 -43.44 -46.61
N ALA A 98 37.66 -43.37 -45.86
CA ALA A 98 37.79 -42.45 -44.73
C ALA A 98 37.74 -40.98 -45.17
N ALA A 99 38.36 -40.64 -46.31
CA ALA A 99 38.31 -39.29 -46.88
C ALA A 99 36.89 -38.88 -47.30
N SER A 100 36.11 -39.80 -47.91
CA SER A 100 34.73 -39.51 -48.30
C SER A 100 33.80 -39.35 -47.09
N ILE A 101 33.95 -40.20 -46.06
CA ILE A 101 33.23 -40.07 -44.79
C ILE A 101 33.58 -38.75 -44.10
N GLY A 102 34.87 -38.40 -44.04
CA GLY A 102 35.34 -37.14 -43.47
C GLY A 102 34.75 -35.92 -44.17
N ALA A 103 34.67 -35.94 -45.50
CA ALA A 103 34.06 -34.86 -46.28
C ALA A 103 32.57 -34.68 -45.97
N VAL A 104 31.82 -35.78 -45.82
CA VAL A 104 30.40 -35.75 -45.44
C VAL A 104 30.22 -35.19 -44.03
N ILE A 105 31.07 -35.59 -43.07
CA ILE A 105 31.03 -35.07 -41.69
C ILE A 105 31.29 -33.56 -41.67
N ILE A 106 32.33 -33.09 -42.38
CA ILE A 106 32.64 -31.64 -42.46
C ILE A 106 31.48 -30.87 -43.09
N TYR A 107 30.86 -31.42 -44.14
CA TYR A 107 29.69 -30.82 -44.76
C TYR A 107 28.50 -30.76 -43.80
N GLY A 108 28.22 -31.85 -43.09
CA GLY A 108 27.15 -31.94 -42.09
C GLY A 108 27.32 -30.93 -40.96
N VAL A 109 28.51 -30.84 -40.37
CA VAL A 109 28.81 -29.87 -39.30
C VAL A 109 28.68 -28.43 -39.80
N LYS A 110 29.15 -28.11 -41.01
CA LYS A 110 29.03 -26.76 -41.57
C LYS A 110 27.59 -26.36 -41.90
N LYS A 111 26.75 -27.30 -42.35
CA LYS A 111 25.37 -27.02 -42.75
C LYS A 111 24.38 -27.07 -41.59
N PHE A 112 24.45 -28.09 -40.74
CA PHE A 112 23.52 -28.31 -39.64
C PHE A 112 24.00 -27.77 -38.30
N GLY A 113 25.31 -27.49 -38.15
CA GLY A 113 25.88 -26.90 -36.94
C GLY A 113 25.12 -25.68 -36.39
N PRO A 114 24.84 -24.62 -37.18
CA PRO A 114 24.13 -23.46 -36.66
C PRO A 114 22.68 -23.76 -36.23
N GLN A 115 22.00 -24.69 -36.91
CA GLN A 115 20.64 -25.08 -36.56
C GLN A 115 20.61 -25.85 -35.23
N VAL A 116 21.55 -26.77 -35.02
CA VAL A 116 21.67 -27.54 -33.78
C VAL A 116 22.07 -26.64 -32.61
N ALA A 117 23.00 -25.70 -32.82
CA ALA A 117 23.38 -24.72 -31.80
C ALA A 117 22.19 -23.86 -31.37
N ALA A 118 21.47 -23.26 -32.33
CA ALA A 118 20.28 -22.48 -32.04
C ALA A 118 19.17 -23.29 -31.35
N PHE A 119 19.05 -24.58 -31.65
CA PHE A 119 18.11 -25.47 -30.96
C PHE A 119 18.53 -25.74 -29.51
N ALA A 120 19.83 -25.99 -29.26
CA ALA A 120 20.35 -26.18 -27.91
C ALA A 120 20.17 -24.92 -27.04
N ASP A 121 20.42 -23.74 -27.61
CA ASP A 121 20.22 -22.46 -26.92
C ASP A 121 18.75 -22.24 -26.56
N LYS A 122 17.82 -22.49 -27.49
CA LYS A 122 16.38 -22.42 -27.23
C LYS A 122 15.93 -23.33 -26.09
N LEU A 123 16.44 -24.57 -26.03
CA LEU A 123 16.10 -25.49 -24.94
C LEU A 123 16.56 -24.99 -23.57
N ASN A 124 17.71 -24.30 -23.52
CA ASN A 124 18.20 -23.70 -22.28
C ASN A 124 17.38 -22.47 -21.90
N GLU A 125 17.07 -21.60 -22.86
CA GLU A 125 16.22 -20.43 -22.66
C GLU A 125 14.82 -20.82 -22.16
N GLU A 126 14.18 -21.83 -22.76
CA GLU A 126 12.87 -22.33 -22.32
C GLU A 126 12.89 -22.88 -20.89
N LYS A 127 13.97 -23.58 -20.49
CA LYS A 127 14.12 -24.07 -19.11
C LYS A 127 14.26 -22.92 -18.13
N VAL A 128 15.08 -21.93 -18.46
CA VAL A 128 15.27 -20.74 -17.61
C VAL A 128 13.96 -19.94 -17.52
N ALA A 129 13.26 -19.75 -18.63
CA ALA A 129 11.99 -19.04 -18.68
C ALA A 129 10.91 -19.72 -17.84
N LYS A 130 10.76 -21.05 -17.94
CA LYS A 130 9.81 -21.82 -17.11
C LYS A 130 10.13 -21.72 -15.62
N ILE A 131 11.41 -21.82 -15.25
CA ILE A 131 11.84 -21.67 -13.84
C ILE A 131 11.53 -20.26 -13.34
N GLN A 132 11.80 -19.24 -14.16
CA GLN A 132 11.53 -17.85 -13.82
C GLN A 132 10.03 -17.58 -13.67
N GLU A 133 9.20 -18.11 -14.57
CA GLU A 133 7.74 -18.00 -14.50
C GLU A 133 7.20 -18.64 -13.22
N VAL A 134 7.62 -19.87 -12.88
CA VAL A 134 7.19 -20.54 -11.64
C VAL A 134 7.62 -19.75 -10.41
N LYS A 135 8.83 -19.18 -10.42
CA LYS A 135 9.32 -18.33 -9.34
C LYS A 135 8.46 -17.06 -9.19
N ASP A 136 8.13 -16.39 -10.30
CA ASP A 136 7.35 -15.16 -10.27
C ASP A 136 5.89 -15.40 -9.88
N GLN A 137 5.30 -16.53 -10.32
CA GLN A 137 3.99 -16.99 -9.86
C GLN A 137 3.99 -17.31 -8.36
N ALA A 138 5.02 -17.97 -7.84
CA ALA A 138 5.14 -18.25 -6.42
C ALA A 138 5.32 -16.95 -5.61
N MET A 139 6.17 -16.03 -6.06
CA MET A 139 6.38 -14.74 -5.41
C MET A 139 5.10 -13.89 -5.37
N SER A 140 4.37 -13.81 -6.48
CA SER A 140 3.11 -13.07 -6.55
C SER A 140 2.02 -13.70 -5.67
N SER A 141 1.93 -15.04 -5.64
CA SER A 141 1.01 -15.76 -4.76
C SER A 141 1.32 -15.50 -3.28
N LEU A 142 2.59 -15.55 -2.89
CA LEU A 142 3.02 -15.25 -1.51
C LEU A 142 2.78 -13.79 -1.14
N ALA A 143 3.05 -12.85 -2.05
CA ALA A 143 2.77 -11.43 -1.83
C ALA A 143 1.26 -11.20 -1.63
N GLY A 144 0.42 -11.80 -2.46
CA GLY A 144 -1.04 -11.75 -2.33
C GLY A 144 -1.54 -12.32 -1.00
N ALA A 145 -0.97 -13.45 -0.55
CA ALA A 145 -1.29 -14.03 0.75
C ALA A 145 -0.91 -13.08 1.91
N VAL A 146 0.26 -12.43 1.86
CA VAL A 146 0.68 -11.45 2.86
C VAL A 146 -0.26 -10.25 2.92
N GLU A 147 -0.74 -9.75 1.77
CA GLU A 147 -1.72 -8.68 1.74
C GLU A 147 -3.08 -9.08 2.32
N GLN A 148 -3.52 -10.31 2.06
CA GLN A 148 -4.75 -10.85 2.65
C GLN A 148 -4.64 -10.96 4.17
N GLU A 149 -3.52 -11.50 4.68
CA GLU A 149 -3.26 -11.58 6.12
C GLU A 149 -3.24 -10.20 6.79
N LYS A 150 -2.62 -9.19 6.16
CA LYS A 150 -2.65 -7.81 6.65
C LYS A 150 -4.09 -7.25 6.71
N LYS A 151 -4.92 -7.55 5.71
CA LYS A 151 -6.34 -7.14 5.71
C LYS A 151 -7.11 -7.82 6.84
N GLU A 152 -6.84 -9.10 7.11
CA GLU A 152 -7.47 -9.82 8.22
C GLU A 152 -7.01 -9.28 9.59
N GLN A 153 -5.73 -8.95 9.76
CA GLN A 153 -5.24 -8.27 10.96
C GLN A 153 -5.95 -6.94 11.18
N TRP A 154 -6.08 -6.11 10.14
CA TRP A 154 -6.82 -4.85 10.20
C TRP A 154 -8.30 -5.05 10.55
N ARG A 155 -8.94 -6.10 10.03
CA ARG A 155 -10.33 -6.45 10.38
C ARG A 155 -10.46 -6.84 11.85
N VAL A 156 -9.48 -7.56 12.40
CA VAL A 156 -9.47 -7.95 13.82
C VAL A 156 -9.34 -6.72 14.71
N GLU A 157 -8.44 -5.79 14.39
CA GLU A 157 -8.32 -4.50 15.09
C GLU A 157 -9.65 -3.71 15.05
N GLY A 158 -10.33 -3.71 13.90
CA GLY A 158 -11.64 -3.09 13.74
C GLY A 158 -12.75 -3.63 14.65
N ARG A 159 -12.66 -4.89 15.11
CA ARG A 159 -13.67 -5.49 16.00
C ARG A 159 -13.71 -4.80 17.35
N GLN A 160 -12.57 -4.36 17.89
CA GLN A 160 -12.53 -3.64 19.15
C GLN A 160 -13.29 -2.32 19.05
N MET A 161 -13.04 -1.56 17.97
CA MET A 161 -13.75 -0.29 17.71
C MET A 161 -15.27 -0.51 17.60
N LEU A 162 -15.70 -1.60 16.97
CA LEU A 162 -17.13 -1.94 16.89
C LEU A 162 -17.74 -2.19 18.28
N PHE A 163 -17.05 -2.91 19.16
CA PHE A 163 -17.53 -3.15 20.52
C PHE A 163 -17.54 -1.89 21.37
N ASP A 164 -16.52 -1.03 21.24
CA ASP A 164 -16.47 0.26 21.93
C ASP A 164 -17.60 1.19 21.45
N ALA A 165 -17.86 1.26 20.14
CA ALA A 165 -18.98 2.02 19.59
C ALA A 165 -20.34 1.53 20.12
N LYS A 166 -20.54 0.21 20.21
CA LYS A 166 -21.76 -0.38 20.79
C LYS A 166 -21.91 -0.04 22.27
N ARG A 167 -20.84 -0.14 23.07
CA ARG A 167 -20.86 0.23 24.49
C ARG A 167 -21.21 1.71 24.67
N ASN A 168 -20.59 2.59 23.88
CA ASN A 168 -20.84 4.03 23.93
C ASN A 168 -22.26 4.39 23.48
N ASN A 169 -22.81 3.70 22.47
CA ASN A 169 -24.20 3.91 22.03
C ASN A 169 -25.20 3.56 23.14
N VAL A 170 -25.01 2.42 23.82
CA VAL A 170 -25.85 2.04 24.96
C VAL A 170 -25.74 3.06 26.10
N ALA A 171 -24.52 3.49 26.45
CA ALA A 171 -24.32 4.52 27.47
C ALA A 171 -25.01 5.85 27.10
N MET A 172 -24.88 6.29 25.86
CA MET A 172 -25.55 7.49 25.36
C MET A 172 -27.08 7.36 25.42
N LEU A 173 -27.65 6.22 25.02
CA LEU A 173 -29.10 5.99 25.10
C LEU A 173 -29.61 6.06 26.54
N LEU A 174 -28.86 5.51 27.49
CA LEU A 174 -29.21 5.57 28.92
C LEU A 174 -29.20 7.03 29.43
N GLU A 175 -28.16 7.79 29.09
CA GLU A 175 -28.07 9.22 29.44
C GLU A 175 -29.18 10.06 28.80
N THR A 176 -29.50 9.82 27.53
CA THR A 176 -30.61 10.50 26.84
C THR A 176 -31.94 10.21 27.51
N ASN A 177 -32.24 8.94 27.82
CA ASN A 177 -33.46 8.56 28.54
C ASN A 177 -33.55 9.22 29.92
N TYR A 178 -32.42 9.28 30.65
CA TYR A 178 -32.37 9.94 31.94
C TYR A 178 -32.67 11.44 31.83
N ARG A 179 -32.06 12.13 30.87
CA ARG A 179 -32.31 13.55 30.61
C ARG A 179 -33.74 13.81 30.14
N GLU A 180 -34.29 12.98 29.26
CA GLU A 180 -35.70 13.09 28.84
C GLU A 180 -36.65 13.00 30.03
N ARG A 181 -36.43 12.06 30.96
CA ARG A 181 -37.25 11.94 32.18
C ARG A 181 -37.16 13.20 33.04
N LEU A 182 -35.96 13.76 33.23
CA LEU A 182 -35.80 15.02 33.98
C LEU A 182 -36.45 16.21 33.28
N HIS A 183 -36.32 16.31 31.95
CA HIS A 183 -36.96 17.35 31.16
C HIS A 183 -38.48 17.23 31.18
N MET A 184 -39.01 16.01 31.14
CA MET A 184 -40.46 15.77 31.27
C MET A 184 -40.99 16.30 32.60
N VAL A 185 -40.34 15.95 33.72
CA VAL A 185 -40.76 16.45 35.05
C VAL A 185 -40.64 17.98 35.13
N THR A 186 -39.53 18.54 34.67
CA THR A 186 -39.32 20.00 34.66
C THR A 186 -40.37 20.71 33.82
N ASN A 187 -40.71 20.19 32.64
CA ASN A 187 -41.72 20.75 31.77
C ASN A 187 -43.12 20.66 32.39
N GLU A 188 -43.46 19.54 33.04
CA GLU A 188 -44.75 19.41 33.73
C GLU A 188 -44.88 20.40 34.90
N VAL A 189 -43.85 20.55 35.73
CA VAL A 189 -43.86 21.56 36.81
C VAL A 189 -43.97 22.97 36.23
N LYS A 190 -43.22 23.28 35.17
CA LYS A 190 -43.29 24.57 34.50
C LYS A 190 -44.69 24.84 33.94
N LYS A 191 -45.33 23.87 33.28
CA LYS A 191 -46.71 24.01 32.79
C LYS A 191 -47.69 24.38 33.90
N ARG A 192 -47.56 23.79 35.09
CA ARG A 192 -48.42 24.13 36.24
C ARG A 192 -48.20 25.57 36.70
N LEU A 193 -46.94 26.02 36.76
CA LEU A 193 -46.61 27.38 37.16
C LEU A 193 -47.07 28.40 36.10
N ASP A 194 -46.77 28.14 34.82
CA ASP A 194 -47.19 28.98 33.70
C ASP A 194 -48.71 29.10 33.64
N TYR A 195 -49.44 28.01 33.95
CA TYR A 195 -50.90 28.05 34.06
C TYR A 195 -51.38 29.00 35.16
N GLN A 196 -50.75 28.98 36.35
CA GLN A 196 -51.11 29.91 37.43
C GLN A 196 -50.82 31.36 37.06
N VAL A 197 -49.66 31.63 36.44
CA VAL A 197 -49.31 32.98 35.95
C VAL A 197 -50.28 33.43 34.86
N ALA A 198 -50.67 32.55 33.94
CA ALA A 198 -51.66 32.85 32.91
C ALA A 198 -53.03 33.19 33.50
N LEU A 199 -53.49 32.46 34.53
CA LEU A 199 -54.73 32.78 35.25
C LEU A 199 -54.66 34.16 35.92
N GLN A 200 -53.54 34.48 36.59
CA GLN A 200 -53.35 35.80 37.22
C GLN A 200 -53.36 36.93 36.18
N ASN A 201 -52.68 36.74 35.05
CA ASN A 201 -52.66 37.72 33.97
C ASN A 201 -54.04 37.87 33.32
N LEU A 202 -54.79 36.78 33.14
CA LEU A 202 -56.16 36.82 32.62
C LEU A 202 -57.07 37.60 33.58
N GLN A 203 -56.99 37.33 34.89
CA GLN A 203 -57.81 38.01 35.86
C GLN A 203 -57.52 39.52 35.89
N ARG A 204 -56.25 39.91 35.93
CA ARG A 204 -55.86 41.33 35.81
C ARG A 204 -56.36 41.96 34.51
N ARG A 205 -56.31 41.22 33.40
CA ARG A 205 -56.81 41.72 32.11
C ARG A 205 -58.33 41.91 32.12
N MET A 206 -59.08 40.96 32.68
CA MET A 206 -60.54 41.10 32.81
C MET A 206 -60.93 42.24 33.76
N GLU A 207 -60.21 42.41 34.87
CA GLU A 207 -60.41 43.55 35.79
C GLU A 207 -60.16 44.88 35.08
N GLN A 208 -59.08 44.98 34.28
CA GLN A 208 -58.79 46.16 33.47
C GLN A 208 -59.85 46.40 32.39
N GLU A 209 -60.24 45.38 31.62
CA GLU A 209 -61.29 45.50 30.60
C GLU A 209 -62.64 45.91 31.23
N HIS A 210 -63.00 45.32 32.38
CA HIS A 210 -64.21 45.70 33.11
C HIS A 210 -64.14 47.14 33.61
N MET A 211 -63.01 47.57 34.19
CA MET A 211 -62.79 48.94 34.64
C MET A 211 -62.90 49.94 33.50
N VAL A 212 -62.27 49.67 32.34
CA VAL A 212 -62.35 50.54 31.15
C VAL A 212 -63.80 50.64 30.67
N ASN A 213 -64.49 49.51 30.50
CA ASN A 213 -65.89 49.50 30.09
C ASN A 213 -66.81 50.23 31.09
N TRP A 214 -66.56 50.08 32.40
CA TRP A 214 -67.31 50.77 33.44
C TRP A 214 -67.07 52.28 33.41
N VAL A 215 -65.81 52.72 33.28
CA VAL A 215 -65.47 54.14 33.13
C VAL A 215 -66.11 54.71 31.87
N GLU A 216 -66.01 54.04 30.72
CA GLU A 216 -66.62 54.46 29.47
C GLU A 216 -68.14 54.61 29.60
N GLN A 217 -68.84 53.62 30.18
CA GLN A 217 -70.27 53.69 30.41
C GLN A 217 -70.67 54.83 31.36
N ASN A 218 -69.90 55.09 32.41
CA ASN A 218 -70.19 56.20 33.33
C ASN A 218 -69.90 57.56 32.70
N VAL A 219 -68.84 57.68 31.90
CA VAL A 219 -68.54 58.91 31.15
C VAL A 219 -69.68 59.19 30.18
N ILE A 220 -70.11 58.22 29.35
CA ILE A 220 -71.24 58.37 28.43
C ILE A 220 -72.53 58.77 29.18
N LYS A 221 -72.81 58.17 30.34
CA LYS A 221 -73.98 58.53 31.17
C LYS A 221 -73.87 59.92 31.81
N SER A 222 -72.66 60.37 32.15
CA SER A 222 -72.42 61.66 32.80
C SER A 222 -72.42 62.85 31.84
N ILE A 223 -72.19 62.61 30.55
CA ILE A 223 -72.29 63.64 29.51
C ILE A 223 -73.78 64.00 29.35
N THR A 224 -74.15 65.17 29.86
CA THR A 224 -75.48 65.75 29.62
C THR A 224 -75.50 66.42 28.24
N PRO A 225 -76.65 66.44 27.53
CA PRO A 225 -76.74 67.09 26.21
C PRO A 225 -76.44 68.60 26.25
N GLN A 226 -76.44 69.20 27.44
CA GLN A 226 -76.06 70.59 27.66
C GLN A 226 -74.53 70.77 27.61
N GLN A 227 -73.77 69.82 28.14
CA GLN A 227 -72.30 69.84 28.18
C GLN A 227 -71.66 69.56 26.82
N GLU A 228 -72.32 68.79 25.96
CA GLU A 228 -71.91 68.62 24.55
C GLU A 228 -71.97 69.94 23.79
N LYS A 229 -73.04 70.73 23.99
CA LYS A 229 -73.19 72.04 23.35
C LYS A 229 -72.13 73.04 23.82
N GLU A 230 -71.81 73.05 25.11
CA GLU A 230 -70.75 73.88 25.67
C GLU A 230 -69.35 73.45 25.18
N SER A 231 -69.12 72.15 25.01
CA SER A 231 -67.87 71.62 24.45
C SER A 231 -67.72 71.99 22.97
N ILE A 232 -68.80 71.94 22.17
CA ILE A 232 -68.80 72.42 20.78
C ILE A 232 -68.50 73.93 20.73
N ALA A 233 -69.10 74.72 21.62
CA ALA A 233 -68.82 76.16 21.71
C ALA A 233 -67.34 76.44 22.05
N LYS A 234 -66.75 75.62 22.93
CA LYS A 234 -65.33 75.69 23.27
C LYS A 234 -64.41 75.27 22.12
N CYS A 235 -64.78 74.24 21.35
CA CYS A 235 -64.06 73.88 20.11
C CYS A 235 -64.10 75.01 19.07
N ILE A 236 -65.22 75.74 18.97
CA ILE A 236 -65.32 76.93 18.11
C ILE A 236 -64.41 78.05 18.62
N SER A 237 -64.31 78.25 19.94
CA SER A 237 -63.37 79.25 20.49
C SER A 237 -61.91 78.86 20.26
N ASP A 238 -61.56 77.59 20.43
CA ASP A 238 -60.18 77.12 20.25
C ASP A 238 -59.75 77.16 18.78
N LEU A 239 -60.65 76.86 17.83
CA LEU A 239 -60.41 77.07 16.41
C LEU A 239 -60.24 78.55 16.05
N LYS A 240 -61.00 79.45 16.68
CA LYS A 240 -60.82 80.91 16.54
C LYS A 240 -59.44 81.33 17.03
N VAL A 241 -58.98 80.82 18.17
CA VAL A 241 -57.63 81.12 18.69
C VAL A 241 -56.54 80.56 17.77
N GLY A 242 -56.70 79.33 17.27
CA GLY A 242 -55.76 78.72 16.31
C GLY A 242 -55.66 79.47 14.97
N THR A 243 -56.79 79.97 14.45
CA THR A 243 -56.78 80.80 13.23
C THR A 243 -56.17 82.19 13.46
N ILE A 244 -56.41 82.81 14.62
CA ILE A 244 -55.79 84.09 14.98
C ILE A 244 -54.26 83.95 15.12
N GLN A 245 -53.76 82.83 15.67
CA GLN A 245 -52.32 82.57 15.75
C GLN A 245 -51.67 82.36 14.37
N THR A 246 -52.38 81.77 13.40
CA THR A 246 -51.87 81.63 12.03
C THR A 246 -51.86 82.93 11.21
N PHE A 247 -52.68 83.92 11.56
CA PHE A 247 -52.75 85.22 10.84
C PHE A 247 -51.87 86.33 11.44
N SER A 248 -51.27 86.13 12.62
CA SER A 248 -50.34 87.11 13.24
C SER A 248 -48.86 86.83 12.91
N GLY A 249 -48.56 85.83 12.10
CA GLY A 249 -47.20 85.38 11.75
C GLY A 249 -46.79 85.59 10.28
N ALA A 250 -47.48 86.47 9.53
CA ALA A 250 -47.13 86.90 8.18
C ALA A 250 -47.16 88.43 8.07
#